data_AF-A0A3B8IG15-F1
#
_entry.id   AF-A0A3B8IG15-F1
#
_cell.length_a   1.000
_cell.length_b   1.000
_cell.length_c   1.000
_cell.angle_alpha   90.00
_cell.angle_beta   90.00
_cell.angle_gamma   90.00
#
_symmetry.space_group_name_H-M   'P 1'
#
loop_
_entity.id
_entity.type
_entity.pdbx_description
1 polymer ?
#
loop_
_entity_poly.entity_id
_entity_poly.type
_entity_poly.pdbx_seq_one_letter_code
_entity_poly.pdbx_strand_id
1 'polypeptide(L)'
;MHYTSEVTQIKGGLKLNSAHFAHNKYAYYKYLREHEPVHRGTFFAGVKGYFLSRYEDVSAILKDPRLVRQRTTATGGKRNFPIPVPK
;
A
#
# COMPACT_ATOMS: atom_id res chain seq x y z
N MET A 1 25.03 14.73 8.15
CA MET A 1 23.84 14.16 8.83
C MET A 1 22.60 14.49 8.00
N HIS A 2 22.19 13.61 7.07
CA HIS A 2 21.09 13.84 6.12
C HIS A 2 19.73 13.26 6.57
N TYR A 3 19.67 12.66 7.76
CA TYR A 3 18.52 11.91 8.25
C TYR A 3 17.28 12.80 8.49
N THR A 4 17.46 14.05 8.92
CA THR A 4 16.35 14.92 9.36
C THR A 4 15.51 15.49 8.20
N SER A 5 16.12 15.75 7.03
CA SER A 5 15.40 16.28 5.87
C SER A 5 14.51 15.25 5.18
N GLU A 6 14.88 13.98 5.22
CA GLU A 6 14.12 12.88 4.60
C GLU A 6 12.85 12.56 5.40
N VAL A 7 12.95 12.60 6.73
CA VAL A 7 11.83 12.36 7.65
C VAL A 7 10.72 13.40 7.50
N THR A 8 11.07 14.64 7.20
CA THR A 8 10.11 15.74 7.05
C THR A 8 9.18 15.55 5.84
N GLN A 9 9.65 14.87 4.78
CA GLN A 9 8.83 14.55 3.59
C GLN A 9 7.77 13.47 3.87
N ILE A 10 7.91 12.69 4.94
CA ILE A 10 7.00 11.58 5.26
C ILE A 10 5.68 12.12 5.85
N LYS A 11 5.75 13.24 6.59
CA LYS A 11 4.57 13.94 7.12
C LYS A 11 3.65 14.51 6.04
N GLY A 12 4.16 14.79 4.83
CA GLY A 12 3.39 15.36 3.72
C GLY A 12 2.71 14.34 2.80
N GLY A 13 2.93 13.05 3.04
CA GLY A 13 2.42 11.95 2.22
C GLY A 13 3.54 11.21 1.48
N LEU A 14 3.58 9.89 1.67
CA LEU A 14 4.56 8.99 1.07
C LEU A 14 4.44 8.95 -0.47
N LYS A 15 5.34 9.64 -1.18
CA LYS A 15 5.41 9.62 -2.66
C LYS A 15 6.28 8.48 -3.16
N LEU A 16 5.69 7.30 -3.30
CA LEU A 16 6.35 6.07 -3.77
C LEU A 16 6.89 6.16 -5.20
N ASN A 17 6.36 7.06 -6.03
CA ASN A 17 6.75 7.22 -7.42
C ASN A 17 7.87 8.26 -7.63
N SER A 18 8.41 8.84 -6.57
CA SER A 18 9.44 9.87 -6.67
C SER A 18 10.82 9.25 -6.83
N ALA A 19 11.69 9.90 -7.63
CA ALA A 19 13.10 9.50 -7.75
C ALA A 19 13.80 9.53 -6.37
N HIS A 20 13.45 10.50 -5.53
CA HIS A 20 13.97 10.61 -4.17
C HIS A 20 13.67 9.36 -3.32
N PHE A 21 12.43 8.85 -3.38
CA PHE A 21 12.08 7.60 -2.70
C PHE A 21 12.88 6.41 -3.25
N ALA A 22 13.07 6.32 -4.57
CA ALA A 22 13.82 5.23 -5.18
C ALA A 22 15.30 5.19 -4.71
N HIS A 23 15.92 6.36 -4.56
CA HIS A 23 17.30 6.48 -4.08
C HIS A 23 17.44 6.24 -2.57
N ASN A 24 16.44 6.62 -1.76
CA ASN A 24 16.52 6.59 -0.29
C ASN A 24 15.61 5.54 0.39
N LYS A 25 15.12 4.53 -0.36
CA LYS A 25 14.09 3.56 0.07
C LYS A 25 14.29 2.96 1.47
N TYR A 26 15.52 2.64 1.85
CA TYR A 26 15.81 2.01 3.14
C TYR A 26 15.65 2.96 4.33
N ALA A 27 15.96 4.25 4.16
CA ALA A 27 15.74 5.26 5.20
C ALA A 27 14.24 5.45 5.47
N TYR A 28 13.43 5.47 4.40
CA TYR A 28 11.97 5.48 4.50
C TYR A 28 11.42 4.25 5.23
N TYR A 29 11.86 3.05 4.87
CA TYR A 29 11.41 1.83 5.53
C TYR A 29 11.81 1.78 7.01
N LYS A 30 13.01 2.26 7.35
CA LYS A 30 13.46 2.34 8.74
C LYS A 30 12.58 3.29 9.54
N TYR A 31 12.35 4.49 9.03
CA TYR A 31 11.49 5.48 9.70
C TYR A 31 10.07 4.96 9.90
N LEU A 32 9.45 4.38 8.87
CA LEU A 32 8.10 3.82 8.97
C LEU A 32 8.05 2.68 10.00
N ARG A 33 9.10 1.91 10.18
CA ARG A 33 9.12 0.83 11.19
C ARG A 33 9.18 1.36 12.62
N GLU A 34 9.93 2.43 12.83
CA GLU A 34 10.21 3.01 14.14
C GLU A 34 9.07 3.93 14.61
N HIS A 35 8.52 4.74 13.71
CA HIS A 35 7.59 5.82 14.08
C HIS A 35 6.14 5.57 13.66
N GLU A 36 5.90 4.96 12.50
CA GLU A 36 4.55 4.79 11.93
C GLU A 36 4.37 3.39 11.33
N PRO A 37 4.29 2.34 12.16
CA PRO A 37 4.26 0.96 11.69
C PRO A 37 3.06 0.64 10.79
N VAL A 38 1.96 1.37 11.00
CA VAL A 38 0.77 1.39 10.15
C VAL A 38 0.54 2.82 9.68
N HIS A 39 0.97 3.12 8.45
CA HIS A 39 0.85 4.46 7.87
C HIS A 39 -0.28 4.52 6.84
N ARG A 40 -1.20 5.47 6.98
CA ARG A 40 -2.27 5.69 6.00
C ARG A 40 -1.78 6.65 4.92
N GLY A 41 -1.78 6.21 3.66
CA GLY A 41 -1.31 7.02 2.55
C GLY A 41 -2.12 6.84 1.28
N THR A 42 -1.76 7.64 0.27
CA THR A 42 -2.37 7.58 -1.06
C THR A 42 -1.33 7.01 -2.03
N PHE A 43 -1.69 5.95 -2.76
CA PHE A 43 -0.85 5.35 -3.77
C PHE A 43 -1.30 5.73 -5.19
N PHE A 44 -0.63 5.17 -6.19
CA PHE A 44 -0.85 5.43 -7.61
C PHE A 44 -2.34 5.58 -7.98
N ALA A 45 -2.64 6.62 -8.76
CA ALA A 45 -3.99 6.99 -9.19
C ALA A 45 -4.97 7.40 -8.06
N GLY A 46 -4.47 7.91 -6.94
CA GLY A 46 -5.32 8.51 -5.89
C GLY A 46 -6.00 7.50 -4.97
N VAL A 47 -5.63 6.22 -5.08
CA VAL A 47 -6.21 5.18 -4.23
C VAL A 47 -5.64 5.29 -2.83
N LYS A 48 -6.51 5.33 -1.82
CA LYS A 48 -6.12 5.38 -0.42
C LYS A 48 -5.89 3.97 0.10
N GLY A 49 -4.84 3.78 0.88
CA GLY A 49 -4.49 2.50 1.47
C GLY A 49 -3.69 2.64 2.76
N TYR A 50 -3.42 1.49 3.36
CA TYR A 50 -2.55 1.38 4.53
C TYR A 50 -1.23 0.74 4.11
N PHE A 51 -0.14 1.27 4.65
CA PHE A 51 1.22 0.76 4.52
C PHE A 51 1.64 0.12 5.83
N LEU A 52 2.28 -1.04 5.73
CA LEU A 52 2.76 -1.82 6.85
C LEU A 52 4.26 -1.97 6.72
N SER A 53 4.99 -1.69 7.79
CA SER A 53 6.46 -1.66 7.77
C SER A 53 7.12 -2.71 8.67
N ARG A 54 6.37 -3.26 9.64
CA ARG A 54 6.83 -4.35 10.51
C ARG A 54 6.60 -5.70 9.85
N TYR A 55 7.57 -6.58 10.02
CA TYR A 55 7.56 -7.90 9.40
C TYR A 55 6.38 -8.77 9.90
N GLU A 56 6.10 -8.73 11.20
CA GLU A 56 5.03 -9.51 11.81
C GLU A 56 3.66 -9.15 11.24
N ASP A 57 3.37 -7.85 11.15
CA ASP A 57 2.13 -7.32 10.58
C ASP A 57 1.96 -7.73 9.12
N VAL A 58 3.01 -7.57 8.31
CA VAL A 58 3.00 -7.98 6.89
C VAL A 58 2.79 -9.48 6.75
N SER A 59 3.47 -10.30 7.55
CA SER A 59 3.36 -11.75 7.52
C SER A 59 1.96 -12.23 7.90
N ALA A 60 1.37 -11.64 8.93
CA ALA A 60 0.00 -11.94 9.36
C ALA A 60 -1.02 -11.57 8.27
N ILE A 61 -0.88 -10.37 7.69
CA ILE A 61 -1.81 -9.85 6.68
C ILE A 61 -1.73 -10.61 5.36
N LEU A 62 -0.53 -11.02 4.93
CA LEU A 62 -0.37 -11.84 3.72
C LEU A 62 -0.95 -13.26 3.88
N LYS A 63 -1.09 -13.74 5.11
CA LYS A 63 -1.68 -15.05 5.42
C LYS A 63 -3.17 -14.98 5.74
N ASP A 64 -3.73 -13.79 5.94
CA ASP A 64 -5.14 -13.63 6.29
C ASP A 64 -6.04 -13.95 5.09
N PRO A 65 -6.85 -15.03 5.14
CA PRO A 65 -7.71 -15.42 4.03
C PRO A 65 -8.84 -14.41 3.75
N ARG A 66 -9.10 -13.47 4.65
CA ARG A 66 -10.11 -12.42 4.47
C ARG A 66 -9.64 -11.34 3.49
N LEU A 67 -8.32 -11.22 3.30
CA LEU A 67 -7.73 -10.24 2.40
C LEU A 67 -7.54 -10.84 1.02
N VAL A 68 -8.14 -10.18 0.03
CA VAL A 68 -8.09 -10.62 -1.36
C VAL A 68 -7.24 -9.66 -2.19
N ARG A 69 -6.36 -10.23 -3.01
CA ARG A 69 -5.49 -9.46 -3.92
C ARG A 69 -6.29 -8.67 -4.96
N GLN A 70 -7.37 -9.27 -5.45
CA GLN A 70 -8.20 -8.68 -6.50
C GLN A 70 -9.49 -8.13 -5.90
N ARG A 71 -9.72 -6.83 -6.12
CA ARG A 71 -10.95 -6.15 -5.67
C ARG A 71 -12.21 -6.80 -6.25
N THR A 72 -12.15 -7.32 -7.48
CA THR A 72 -13.25 -8.04 -8.14
C THR A 72 -13.66 -9.30 -7.39
N THR A 73 -12.72 -10.00 -6.76
CA THR A 73 -12.99 -11.15 -5.89
C THR A 73 -13.66 -10.70 -4.59
N ALA A 74 -13.28 -9.54 -4.05
CA ALA A 74 -13.90 -8.98 -2.83
C ALA A 74 -15.39 -8.67 -3.01
N THR A 75 -15.78 -8.22 -4.20
CA THR A 75 -17.18 -7.89 -4.54
C THR A 75 -17.95 -9.08 -5.13
N GLY A 76 -17.44 -10.31 -5.00
CA GLY A 76 -18.21 -11.53 -5.37
C GLY A 76 -18.02 -12.04 -6.80
N GLY A 77 -16.99 -11.61 -7.53
CA GLY A 77 -16.35 -12.41 -8.58
C GLY A 77 -17.23 -13.13 -9.62
N LYS A 78 -18.14 -12.41 -10.28
CA LYS A 78 -18.58 -12.57 -11.69
C LYS A 78 -19.69 -11.54 -11.89
N ARG A 79 -19.51 -10.56 -12.78
CA ARG A 79 -20.69 -9.91 -13.39
C ARG A 79 -21.35 -11.00 -14.21
N ASN A 80 -22.33 -11.68 -13.61
CA ASN A 80 -23.26 -12.53 -14.32
C ASN A 80 -24.05 -11.59 -15.23
N PHE A 81 -23.49 -11.26 -16.40
CA PHE A 81 -24.22 -10.61 -17.45
C PHE A 81 -25.05 -11.72 -18.11
N PRO A 82 -26.37 -11.76 -17.94
CA PRO A 82 -27.21 -12.60 -18.76
C PRO A 82 -27.31 -11.88 -20.11
N ILE A 83 -26.32 -12.06 -20.99
CA ILE A 83 -26.51 -11.67 -22.39
C ILE A 83 -27.26 -12.85 -23.03
N PRO A 84 -28.57 -12.71 -23.33
CA PRO A 84 -29.28 -13.74 -24.05
C PRO A 84 -28.62 -13.89 -25.43
N VAL A 85 -28.15 -15.09 -25.74
CA VAL A 85 -27.73 -15.45 -27.10
C VAL A 85 -29.00 -15.60 -27.95
N PRO A 86 -29.17 -14.82 -29.03
CA PRO A 86 -30.26 -15.03 -29.97
C PRO A 86 -30.11 -16.42 -30.64
N LYS A 87 -31.25 -17.08 -30.89
CA LYS A 87 -31.34 -18.37 -31.58
C LYS A 87 -31.12 -18.22 -33.07
#